data_AF-A0A7W7JY95-F1
#
_entry.id   AF-A0A7W7JY95-F1
#
_cell.length_a   1.000
_cell.length_b   1.000
_cell.length_c   1.000
_cell.angle_alpha   90.00
_cell.angle_beta   90.00
_cell.angle_gamma   90.00
#
_symmetry.space_group_name_H-M   'P 1'
#
loop_
_entity.id
_entity.type
_entity.pdbx_description
1 polymer ?
#
loop_
_entity_poly.entity_id
_entity_poly.type
_entity_poly.pdbx_seq_one_letter_code
_entity_poly.pdbx_strand_id
1 'polypeptide(L)'
;MTVLDKAYADDAVFTAAEIALIEPVAQAVAPIVPASERTLRQSLGALKAVLPASSKAEIVGVLQFNTYMKELAGCDRDALAAACKRCIDELDWFPTIKQIRERMAQYVSREQHAINLARYILMSGQREPLTEADVIPLTDEEVRRLKPEFISLGLKSGGLTQEQVDRAFAGVPPDQQAA
;
A
#
# COMPACT_ATOMS: atom_id res chain seq x y z
N MET A 1 -13.47 -12.15 10.93
CA MET A 1 -13.14 -11.70 9.56
C MET A 1 -12.52 -10.32 9.73
N THR A 2 -11.25 -10.14 9.36
CA THR A 2 -10.59 -8.83 9.47
C THR A 2 -11.03 -7.94 8.30
N VAL A 3 -10.94 -6.61 8.45
CA VAL A 3 -11.27 -5.65 7.38
C VAL A 3 -10.42 -5.91 6.11
N LEU A 4 -9.20 -6.42 6.30
CA LEU A 4 -8.32 -6.84 5.20
C LEU A 4 -8.80 -8.12 4.50
N ASP A 5 -9.45 -9.05 5.21
CA ASP A 5 -10.04 -10.25 4.58
C ASP A 5 -11.24 -9.88 3.71
N LYS A 6 -12.03 -8.88 4.14
CA LYS A 6 -13.18 -8.34 3.38
C LYS A 6 -12.75 -7.76 2.04
N ALA A 7 -11.51 -7.26 1.93
CA ALA A 7 -10.99 -6.65 0.71
C ALA A 7 -10.79 -7.61 -0.47
N TYR A 8 -10.89 -8.91 -0.24
CA TYR A 8 -10.83 -9.93 -1.30
C TYR A 8 -12.21 -10.31 -1.85
N ALA A 9 -13.29 -9.72 -1.34
CA ALA A 9 -14.63 -9.91 -1.91
C ALA A 9 -14.82 -8.98 -3.13
N ASP A 10 -15.42 -9.52 -4.20
CA ASP A 10 -15.65 -8.79 -5.45
C ASP A 10 -16.60 -7.58 -5.27
N ASP A 11 -17.42 -7.59 -4.22
CA ASP A 11 -18.42 -6.59 -3.84
C ASP A 11 -18.07 -5.88 -2.51
N ALA A 12 -16.78 -5.82 -2.15
CA ALA A 12 -16.34 -5.21 -0.90
C ALA A 12 -16.67 -3.71 -0.85
N VAL A 13 -17.68 -3.36 -0.04
CA VAL A 13 -18.03 -1.98 0.30
C VAL A 13 -17.48 -1.65 1.69
N PHE A 14 -16.77 -0.52 1.81
CA PHE A 14 -16.12 -0.11 3.05
C PHE A 14 -16.83 1.06 3.71
N THR A 15 -17.06 0.95 5.02
CA THR A 15 -17.62 2.03 5.83
C THR A 15 -16.56 3.09 6.17
N ALA A 16 -16.97 4.29 6.59
CA ALA A 16 -16.03 5.32 7.04
C ALA A 16 -15.16 4.86 8.23
N ALA A 17 -15.73 4.07 9.14
CA ALA A 17 -15.00 3.50 10.28
C ALA A 17 -13.98 2.45 9.84
N GLU A 18 -14.31 1.62 8.85
CA GLU A 18 -13.38 0.63 8.28
C GLU A 18 -12.21 1.31 7.56
N ILE A 19 -12.49 2.37 6.81
CA ILE A 19 -11.46 3.19 6.15
C ILE A 19 -10.50 3.80 7.18
N ALA A 20 -11.03 4.36 8.27
CA ALA A 20 -10.22 4.94 9.34
C ALA A 20 -9.30 3.91 10.02
N LEU A 21 -9.68 2.63 10.05
CA LEU A 21 -8.83 1.54 10.56
C LEU A 21 -7.73 1.12 9.56
N ILE A 22 -7.98 1.24 8.26
CA ILE A 22 -7.04 0.86 7.19
C ILE A 22 -5.99 1.95 6.94
N GLU A 23 -6.35 3.22 7.13
CA GLU A 23 -5.51 4.36 6.81
C GLU A 23 -4.10 4.32 7.47
N PRO A 24 -3.94 4.00 8.77
CA PRO A 24 -2.62 3.87 9.38
C PRO A 24 -1.78 2.75 8.75
N VAL A 25 -2.41 1.65 8.31
CA VAL A 25 -1.72 0.54 7.66
C VAL A 25 -1.22 0.94 6.28
N ALA A 26 -2.01 1.70 5.52
CA ALA A 26 -1.62 2.19 4.20
C ALA A 26 -0.41 3.15 4.25
N GLN A 27 -0.28 3.90 5.34
CA GLN A 27 0.81 4.83 5.60
C GLN A 27 2.05 4.17 6.21
N ALA A 28 1.96 2.93 6.67
CA ALA A 28 3.08 2.21 7.26
C ALA A 28 4.19 1.90 6.25
N VAL A 29 5.39 1.65 6.78
CA VAL A 29 6.56 1.19 6.02
C VAL A 29 6.91 -0.21 6.51
N ALA A 30 7.04 -1.17 5.59
CA ALA A 30 7.41 -2.53 5.95
C ALA A 30 8.81 -2.54 6.59
N PRO A 31 9.00 -3.19 7.75
CA PRO A 31 10.30 -3.28 8.39
C PRO A 31 11.24 -4.14 7.53
N ILE A 32 12.47 -3.67 7.34
CA ILE A 32 13.54 -4.44 6.71
C ILE A 32 14.35 -5.10 7.82
N VAL A 33 14.50 -6.42 7.74
CA VAL A 33 15.33 -7.18 8.68
C VAL A 33 16.62 -7.56 7.98
N PRO A 34 17.76 -6.90 8.29
CA PRO A 34 19.00 -7.17 7.59
C PRO A 34 19.48 -8.60 7.84
N ALA A 35 19.99 -9.24 6.79
CA ALA A 35 20.55 -10.58 6.84
C ALA A 35 21.82 -10.59 7.68
N SER A 36 21.86 -11.44 8.70
CA SER A 36 23.08 -11.69 9.46
C SER A 36 24.11 -12.44 8.61
N GLU A 37 25.39 -12.34 8.98
CA GLU A 37 26.46 -13.12 8.34
C GLU A 37 26.16 -14.63 8.35
N ARG A 38 25.58 -15.12 9.46
CA ARG A 38 25.13 -16.52 9.57
C ARG A 38 24.07 -16.86 8.53
N THR A 39 23.07 -15.98 8.35
CA THR A 39 21.99 -16.20 7.38
C THR A 39 22.50 -16.16 5.95
N LEU A 40 23.42 -15.24 5.64
CA LEU A 40 24.08 -15.15 4.34
C LEU A 40 24.83 -16.43 4.02
N ARG A 41 25.66 -16.92 4.97
CA ARG A 41 26.39 -18.18 4.80
C ARG A 41 25.46 -19.38 4.61
N GLN A 42 24.37 -19.45 5.37
CA GLN A 42 23.40 -20.53 5.24
C GLN A 42 22.72 -20.51 3.86
N SER A 43 22.31 -19.33 3.39
CA SER A 43 21.59 -19.18 2.12
C SER A 43 22.49 -19.45 0.91
N LEU A 44 23.71 -18.88 0.91
CA LEU A 44 24.70 -19.13 -0.13
C LEU A 44 25.25 -20.56 -0.08
N GLY A 45 25.39 -21.12 1.13
CA GLY A 45 25.78 -22.51 1.33
C GLY A 45 24.76 -23.49 0.75
N ALA A 46 23.46 -23.20 0.93
CA ALA A 46 22.39 -23.99 0.32
C ALA A 46 22.46 -23.95 -1.22
N LEU A 47 22.67 -22.76 -1.81
CA LEU A 47 22.88 -22.64 -3.26
C LEU A 47 24.09 -23.46 -3.73
N LYS A 48 25.20 -23.40 -3.00
CA LYS A 48 26.44 -24.12 -3.35
C LYS A 48 26.27 -25.64 -3.23
N ALA A 49 25.42 -26.11 -2.32
CA ALA A 49 25.16 -27.52 -2.12
C ALA A 49 24.27 -28.11 -3.22
N VAL A 50 23.35 -27.32 -3.77
CA VAL A 50 22.36 -27.79 -4.75
C VAL A 50 22.81 -27.53 -6.20
N LEU A 51 23.44 -26.39 -6.47
CA LEU A 51 23.74 -25.95 -7.83
C LEU A 51 25.23 -26.17 -8.16
N PRO A 52 25.53 -26.72 -9.35
CA PRO A 52 26.91 -26.88 -9.79
C PRO A 52 27.57 -25.51 -10.02
N ALA A 53 28.86 -25.44 -9.71
CA ALA A 53 29.68 -24.26 -10.01
C ALA A 53 29.92 -24.19 -11.52
N SER A 54 29.67 -23.02 -12.12
CA SER A 54 29.73 -22.84 -13.59
C SER A 54 31.14 -23.05 -14.17
N SER A 55 32.23 -22.77 -13.43
CA SER A 55 33.62 -23.15 -13.76
C SER A 55 34.63 -22.39 -12.88
N LYS A 56 35.78 -23.05 -12.63
CA LYS A 56 37.11 -22.56 -12.16
C LYS A 56 37.50 -22.93 -10.72
N ALA A 57 38.79 -23.30 -10.63
CA ALA A 57 39.57 -23.80 -9.51
C ALA A 57 39.10 -23.38 -8.11
N GLU A 58 39.23 -24.29 -7.14
CA GLU A 58 38.76 -24.18 -5.76
C GLU A 58 39.15 -22.85 -5.05
N ILE A 59 40.33 -22.31 -5.35
CA ILE A 59 40.81 -21.00 -4.85
C ILE A 59 39.93 -19.83 -5.32
N VAL A 60 39.43 -19.89 -6.55
CA VAL A 60 38.51 -18.89 -7.11
C VAL A 60 37.16 -18.95 -6.38
N GLY A 61 36.75 -20.13 -5.91
CA GLY A 61 35.50 -20.32 -5.17
C GLY A 61 35.45 -19.61 -3.82
N VAL A 62 36.57 -19.57 -3.07
CA VAL A 62 36.64 -18.88 -1.76
C VAL A 62 36.58 -17.36 -1.93
N LEU A 63 37.35 -16.82 -2.89
CA LEU A 63 37.33 -15.38 -3.21
C LEU A 63 35.94 -14.95 -3.69
N GLN A 64 35.31 -15.73 -4.57
CA GLN A 64 33.94 -15.49 -5.01
C GLN A 64 32.99 -15.48 -3.81
N PHE A 65 33.01 -16.50 -2.96
CA PHE A 65 32.10 -16.56 -1.80
C PHE A 65 32.22 -15.33 -0.89
N ASN A 66 33.44 -14.86 -0.61
CA ASN A 66 33.65 -13.64 0.18
C ASN A 66 33.10 -12.38 -0.53
N THR A 67 33.21 -12.30 -1.86
CA THR A 67 32.57 -11.23 -2.63
C THR A 67 31.04 -11.27 -2.49
N TYR A 68 30.41 -12.45 -2.57
CA TYR A 68 28.95 -12.56 -2.36
C TYR A 68 28.55 -12.13 -0.95
N MET A 69 29.29 -12.58 0.06
CA MET A 69 29.05 -12.19 1.45
C MET A 69 29.10 -10.67 1.63
N LYS A 70 30.08 -10.00 1.01
CA LYS A 70 30.23 -8.54 1.07
C LYS A 70 29.13 -7.81 0.31
N GLU A 71 28.81 -8.25 -0.90
CA GLU A 71 27.85 -7.57 -1.79
C GLU A 71 26.39 -7.78 -1.37
N LEU A 72 26.09 -8.85 -0.62
CA LEU A 72 24.76 -9.14 -0.09
C LEU A 72 24.65 -8.78 1.40
N ALA A 73 25.68 -8.18 1.99
CA ALA A 73 25.64 -7.69 3.36
C ALA A 73 24.57 -6.61 3.54
N GLY A 74 23.76 -6.71 4.59
CA GLY A 74 22.73 -5.72 4.91
C GLY A 74 21.46 -5.81 4.05
N CYS A 75 21.41 -6.73 3.09
CA CYS A 75 20.19 -7.04 2.36
C CYS A 75 19.09 -7.59 3.28
N ASP A 76 17.82 -7.45 2.87
CA ASP A 76 16.71 -8.05 3.60
C ASP A 76 16.84 -9.58 3.67
N ARG A 77 16.70 -10.12 4.89
CA ARG A 77 16.88 -11.53 5.23
C ARG A 77 15.90 -12.41 4.48
N ASP A 78 14.63 -12.02 4.48
CA ASP A 78 13.55 -12.86 3.98
C ASP A 78 13.50 -12.77 2.45
N ALA A 79 13.82 -11.60 1.88
CA ALA A 79 14.05 -11.42 0.45
C ALA A 79 15.19 -12.29 -0.08
N LEU A 80 16.32 -12.34 0.64
CA LEU A 80 17.46 -13.18 0.26
C LEU A 80 17.09 -14.67 0.29
N ALA A 81 16.43 -15.13 1.36
CA ALA A 81 16.01 -16.52 1.48
C ALA A 81 15.05 -16.92 0.35
N ALA A 82 14.07 -16.06 0.03
CA ALA A 82 13.16 -16.28 -1.08
C ALA A 82 13.87 -16.29 -2.43
N ALA A 83 14.81 -15.36 -2.66
CA ALA A 83 15.58 -15.29 -3.89
C ALA A 83 16.47 -16.52 -4.08
N CYS A 84 17.16 -16.99 -3.03
CA CYS A 84 17.95 -18.23 -3.06
C CYS A 84 17.07 -19.44 -3.39
N LYS A 85 15.88 -19.55 -2.78
CA LYS A 85 14.93 -20.61 -3.11
C LYS A 85 14.54 -20.59 -4.59
N ARG A 86 14.18 -19.42 -5.12
CA ARG A 86 13.84 -19.27 -6.55
C ARG A 86 15.01 -19.60 -7.48
N CYS A 87 16.24 -19.27 -7.08
CA CYS A 87 17.41 -19.66 -7.86
C CYS A 87 17.56 -21.18 -7.92
N ILE A 88 17.29 -21.90 -6.83
CA ILE A 88 17.31 -23.37 -6.82
C ILE A 88 16.23 -23.94 -7.74
N ASP A 89 15.04 -23.34 -7.73
CA ASP A 89 13.90 -23.84 -8.51
C ASP A 89 14.04 -23.53 -10.02
N GLU A 90 14.69 -22.41 -10.38
CA GLU A 90 14.70 -21.86 -11.75
C GLU A 90 16.03 -22.02 -12.52
N LEU A 91 17.16 -22.24 -11.84
CA LEU A 91 18.48 -22.19 -12.47
C LEU A 91 19.21 -23.53 -12.42
N ASP A 92 19.88 -23.86 -13.51
CA ASP A 92 20.70 -25.08 -13.61
C ASP A 92 22.13 -24.89 -13.04
N TRP A 93 22.55 -23.64 -12.83
CA TRP A 93 23.91 -23.27 -12.44
C TRP A 93 23.90 -22.24 -11.31
N PHE A 94 24.99 -22.18 -10.54
CA PHE A 94 25.11 -21.22 -9.44
C PHE A 94 24.89 -19.77 -9.92
N PRO A 95 23.95 -19.02 -9.32
CA PRO A 95 23.55 -17.70 -9.79
C PRO A 95 24.63 -16.64 -9.54
N THR A 96 24.71 -15.65 -10.43
CA THR A 96 25.47 -14.42 -10.22
C THR A 96 24.82 -13.53 -9.14
N ILE A 97 25.61 -12.65 -8.51
CA ILE A 97 25.09 -11.64 -7.55
C ILE A 97 23.96 -10.80 -8.17
N LYS A 98 24.09 -10.44 -9.46
CA LYS A 98 23.06 -9.72 -10.21
C LYS A 98 21.75 -10.50 -10.26
N GLN A 99 21.79 -11.78 -10.61
CA GLN A 99 20.61 -12.65 -10.69
C GLN A 99 19.93 -12.86 -9.33
N ILE A 100 20.72 -12.90 -8.24
CA ILE A 100 20.17 -12.93 -6.87
C ILE A 100 19.44 -11.62 -6.57
N ARG A 101 20.07 -10.46 -6.82
CA ARG A 101 19.47 -9.14 -6.60
C ARG A 101 18.20 -8.92 -7.42
N GLU A 102 18.18 -9.36 -8.68
CA GLU A 102 16.98 -9.30 -9.53
C GLU A 102 15.79 -10.07 -8.93
N ARG A 103 16.04 -11.25 -8.35
CA ARG A 103 15.00 -12.05 -7.68
C ARG A 103 14.59 -11.46 -6.34
N MET A 104 15.54 -10.90 -5.59
CA MET A 104 15.24 -10.19 -4.35
C MET A 104 14.35 -8.97 -4.60
N ALA A 105 14.55 -8.22 -5.69
CA ALA A 105 13.74 -7.06 -6.03
C ALA A 105 12.27 -7.42 -6.33
N GLN A 106 11.98 -8.68 -6.67
CA GLN A 106 10.63 -9.18 -6.88
C GLN A 106 9.97 -9.67 -5.59
N TYR A 107 10.71 -9.76 -4.49
CA TYR A 107 10.16 -10.21 -3.22
C TYR A 107 9.30 -9.10 -2.60
N VAL A 108 8.09 -9.47 -2.22
CA VAL A 108 7.17 -8.62 -1.46
C VAL A 108 6.93 -9.34 -0.13
N SER A 109 7.30 -8.69 0.98
CA SER A 109 7.03 -9.24 2.31
C SER A 109 5.52 -9.27 2.57
N ARG A 110 5.08 -10.08 3.55
CA ARG A 110 3.66 -10.16 3.90
C ARG A 110 3.13 -8.82 4.41
N GLU A 111 3.97 -8.11 5.16
CA GLU A 111 3.71 -6.77 5.65
C GLU A 111 3.59 -5.78 4.50
N GLN A 112 4.52 -5.81 3.54
CA GLN A 112 4.45 -4.95 2.36
C GLN A 112 3.22 -5.25 1.50
N HIS A 113 2.83 -6.51 1.38
CA HIS A 113 1.60 -6.92 0.69
C HIS A 113 0.36 -6.35 1.38
N ALA A 114 0.27 -6.45 2.71
CA ALA A 114 -0.83 -5.86 3.47
C ALA A 114 -0.90 -4.33 3.32
N ILE A 115 0.25 -3.64 3.33
CA ILE A 115 0.33 -2.20 3.08
C ILE A 115 -0.15 -1.85 1.67
N ASN A 116 0.26 -2.62 0.66
CA ASN A 116 -0.16 -2.40 -0.73
C ASN A 116 -1.67 -2.59 -0.90
N LEU A 117 -2.25 -3.60 -0.25
CA LEU A 117 -3.70 -3.81 -0.24
C LEU A 117 -4.43 -2.66 0.45
N ALA A 118 -3.95 -2.22 1.62
CA ALA A 118 -4.52 -1.08 2.32
C ALA A 118 -4.54 0.17 1.43
N ARG A 119 -3.45 0.44 0.68
CA ARG A 119 -3.39 1.54 -0.30
C ARG A 119 -4.40 1.36 -1.43
N TYR A 120 -4.53 0.15 -1.97
CA TYR A 120 -5.50 -0.15 -3.01
C TYR A 120 -6.93 0.13 -2.54
N ILE A 121 -7.30 -0.33 -1.33
CA ILE A 121 -8.62 -0.09 -0.74
C ILE A 121 -8.91 1.42 -0.62
N LEU A 122 -7.94 2.22 -0.18
CA LEU A 122 -8.13 3.67 -0.06
C LEU A 122 -8.32 4.37 -1.42
N MET A 123 -7.63 3.90 -2.46
CA MET A 123 -7.67 4.51 -3.79
C MET A 123 -8.88 4.11 -4.61
N SER A 124 -9.30 2.84 -4.56
CA SER A 124 -10.31 2.28 -5.47
C SER A 124 -11.44 1.51 -4.79
N GLY A 125 -11.44 1.37 -3.47
CA GLY A 125 -12.49 0.67 -2.73
C GLY A 125 -13.84 1.35 -2.88
N GLN A 126 -14.89 0.56 -3.12
CA GLN A 126 -16.27 1.07 -3.09
C GLN A 126 -16.58 1.52 -1.66
N ARG A 127 -17.11 2.74 -1.53
CA ARG A 127 -17.49 3.30 -0.22
C ARG A 127 -18.98 3.13 -0.03
N GLU A 128 -19.39 2.84 1.21
CA GLU A 128 -20.81 2.86 1.53
C GLU A 128 -21.38 4.24 1.18
N PRO A 129 -22.48 4.31 0.41
CA PRO A 129 -23.15 5.58 0.19
C PRO A 129 -23.59 6.11 1.55
N LEU A 130 -23.28 7.38 1.82
CA LEU A 130 -23.74 8.04 3.04
C LEU A 130 -25.26 7.93 3.09
N THR A 131 -25.78 7.34 4.16
CA THR A 131 -27.20 7.38 4.46
C THR A 131 -27.60 8.81 4.82
N GLU A 132 -28.83 9.25 4.49
CA GLU A 132 -29.33 10.61 4.80
C GLU A 132 -29.19 10.97 6.28
N ALA A 133 -29.16 9.97 7.18
CA ALA A 133 -28.96 10.14 8.62
C ALA A 133 -27.54 10.61 9.00
N ASP A 134 -26.52 10.39 8.15
CA ASP A 134 -25.12 10.74 8.41
C ASP A 134 -24.73 12.10 7.80
N VAL A 135 -25.61 12.68 6.99
CA VAL A 135 -25.41 14.02 6.43
C VAL A 135 -25.81 15.03 7.51
N ILE A 136 -24.82 15.60 8.18
CA ILE A 136 -25.06 16.75 9.05
C ILE A 136 -25.60 17.86 8.15
N PRO A 137 -26.85 18.34 8.36
CA PRO A 137 -27.40 19.41 7.54
C PRO A 137 -26.52 20.65 7.68
N LEU A 138 -26.17 21.26 6.55
CA LEU A 138 -25.39 22.49 6.51
C LEU A 138 -26.04 23.54 7.41
N THR A 139 -25.22 24.20 8.23
CA THR A 139 -25.67 25.31 9.06
C THR A 139 -25.98 26.53 8.18
N ASP A 140 -26.87 27.41 8.66
CA ASP A 140 -27.25 28.62 7.92
C ASP A 140 -26.04 29.50 7.55
N GLU A 141 -24.97 29.50 8.36
CA GLU A 141 -23.72 30.20 8.04
C GLU A 141 -22.93 29.54 6.92
N GLU A 142 -22.90 28.20 6.86
CA GLU A 142 -22.23 27.47 5.79
C GLU A 142 -22.97 27.63 4.47
N VAL A 143 -24.31 27.63 4.50
CA VAL A 143 -25.15 27.89 3.32
C VAL A 143 -24.87 29.28 2.74
N ARG A 144 -24.68 30.31 3.58
CA ARG A 144 -24.31 31.66 3.12
C ARG A 144 -22.93 31.74 2.49
N ARG A 145 -22.00 30.86 2.88
CA ARG A 145 -20.62 30.83 2.35
C ARG A 145 -20.52 30.08 1.01
N LEU A 146 -21.56 29.35 0.63
CA LEU A 146 -21.60 28.66 -0.65
C LEU A 146 -21.78 29.66 -1.80
N LYS A 147 -21.04 29.44 -2.89
CA LYS A 147 -21.29 30.19 -4.13
C LYS A 147 -22.69 29.85 -4.66
N PRO A 148 -23.34 30.78 -5.38
CA PRO A 148 -24.69 30.57 -5.94
C PRO A 148 -24.81 29.30 -6.79
N GLU A 149 -23.75 28.95 -7.51
CA GLU A 149 -23.67 27.73 -8.32
C GLU A 149 -23.84 26.46 -7.48
N PHE A 150 -23.23 26.40 -6.29
CA PHE A 150 -23.33 25.26 -5.39
C PHE A 150 -24.67 25.20 -4.65
N ILE A 151 -25.26 26.35 -4.34
CA ILE A 151 -26.63 26.41 -3.78
C ILE A 151 -27.63 25.86 -4.81
N SER A 152 -27.51 26.26 -6.08
CA SER A 152 -28.37 25.78 -7.16
C SER A 152 -28.22 24.28 -7.41
N LEU A 153 -26.99 23.77 -7.28
CA LEU A 153 -26.69 22.35 -7.41
C LEU A 153 -27.26 21.54 -6.23
N GLY A 154 -27.10 22.04 -5.00
CA GLY A 154 -27.63 21.42 -3.79
C GLY A 154 -29.15 21.32 -3.78
N LEU A 155 -29.87 22.34 -4.28
CA LEU A 155 -31.32 22.28 -4.45
C LEU A 155 -31.73 21.24 -5.51
N LYS A 156 -31.01 21.14 -6.63
CA LYS A 156 -31.29 20.16 -7.69
C LYS A 156 -31.00 18.72 -7.28
N SER A 157 -29.99 18.51 -6.44
CA SER A 157 -29.58 17.18 -5.96
C SER A 157 -30.31 16.75 -4.68
N GLY A 158 -31.20 17.58 -4.13
CA GLY A 158 -31.91 17.30 -2.87
C GLY A 158 -31.04 17.41 -1.62
N GLY A 159 -29.81 17.93 -1.73
CA GLY A 159 -28.91 18.14 -0.59
C GLY A 159 -29.18 19.41 0.22
N LEU A 160 -29.98 20.32 -0.33
CA LEU A 160 -30.52 21.51 0.34
C LEU A 160 -32.02 21.62 0.06
N THR A 161 -32.77 22.08 1.05
CA THR A 161 -34.19 22.44 0.90
C THR A 161 -34.35 23.94 0.65
N GLN A 162 -35.41 24.32 -0.08
CA GLN A 162 -35.72 25.73 -0.31
C GLN A 162 -35.90 26.49 1.01
N GLU A 163 -36.51 25.86 2.02
CA GLU A 163 -36.68 26.43 3.36
C GLU A 163 -35.35 26.71 4.08
N GLN A 164 -34.32 25.89 3.87
CA GLN A 164 -32.98 26.13 4.44
C GLN A 164 -32.29 27.32 3.78
N VAL A 165 -32.42 27.44 2.45
CA VAL A 165 -31.87 28.59 1.71
C VAL A 165 -32.59 29.86 2.14
N ASP A 166 -33.93 29.85 2.14
CA ASP A 166 -34.72 31.02 2.52
C ASP A 166 -34.42 31.44 3.97
N ARG A 167 -34.30 30.49 4.90
CA ARG A 167 -33.91 30.76 6.30
C ARG A 167 -32.50 31.33 6.41
N ALA A 168 -31.54 30.80 5.66
CA ALA A 168 -30.18 31.31 5.63
C ALA A 168 -30.14 32.76 5.12
N PHE A 169 -30.98 33.15 4.16
CA PHE A 169 -30.98 34.51 3.59
C PHE A 169 -32.05 35.47 4.16
N ALA A 170 -32.93 35.03 5.07
CA ALA A 170 -34.06 35.79 5.63
C ALA A 170 -33.72 37.08 6.41
N GLY A 171 -32.46 37.51 6.45
CA GLY A 171 -32.02 38.75 7.11
C GLY A 171 -30.83 39.44 6.42
N VAL A 172 -30.45 39.02 5.22
CA VAL A 172 -29.31 39.59 4.48
C VAL A 172 -29.85 40.58 3.43
N PRO A 173 -29.45 41.88 3.47
CA PRO A 173 -29.92 42.86 2.50
C PRO A 173 -29.53 42.47 1.06
N PRO A 174 -30.40 42.76 0.06
CA PRO A 174 -30.26 42.27 -1.31
C PRO A 174 -28.95 42.69 -2.01
N ASP A 175 -28.29 43.76 -1.53
CA ASP A 175 -27.02 44.25 -2.07
C ASP A 175 -25.81 43.34 -1.81
N GLN A 176 -25.92 42.33 -0.93
CA GLN A 176 -24.85 41.37 -0.63
C GLN A 176 -25.08 39.98 -1.23
N GLN A 177 -26.18 39.76 -1.96
CA GLN A 177 -26.56 38.45 -2.49
C GLN A 177 -25.96 38.16 -3.89
N ALA A 178 -25.32 39.14 -4.52
CA ALA A 178 -24.84 39.08 -5.91
C ALA A 178 -23.32 39.23 -6.08
N ALA A 179 -22.53 39.20 -5.00
CA ALA A 179 -21.07 39.31 -5.02
C ALA A 179 -20.38 37.94 -4.87
#